data_AF-A0A9D8NTK6-F1
#
_entry.id   AF-A0A9D8NTK6-F1
#
_cell.length_a   1.000
_cell.length_b   1.000
_cell.length_c   1.000
_cell.angle_alpha   90.00
_cell.angle_beta   90.00
_cell.angle_gamma   90.00
#
_symmetry.space_group_name_H-M   'P 1'
#
loop_
_entity.id
_entity.type
_entity.pdbx_description
1 polymer ?
#
loop_
_entity_poly.entity_id
_entity_poly.type
_entity_poly.pdbx_seq_one_letter_code
_entity_poly.pdbx_strand_id
1 'polypeptide(L)'
;MVAFAVSKRRSGDEFCPSQEGGGTQPDEGVADGSAWAEAGGGFATPCLLGRRRPLADHKLQTGGPGHGRVGSHVRFSLREFSEVFKLRNAAGRPYLLIGGQAVNYRAERYLKRDPALELLVPFVSEDIDFKGGSDDVRWIARQLGTPPVFPPKVAMTALAGAIPFRIGDIRSNIEIVRRVPGVVGNPEETAVEAEWNGLTIRVMDPISLLASKLELVAKVSQENRRDALHVVILRPCVREFLKEFLAEVEAGNVPAAHWLGAVNHVLKLTTTRRARGFAEGHQVDWAGILPSAAINRCTHPKVRRFRDLHLGKGFRNQDAQAPPRNRDEG
;
A
#
# COMPACT_ATOMS: atom_id res chain seq x y z
N MET A 1 -7.02 -13.63 -17.64
CA MET A 1 -5.55 -13.75 -17.75
C MET A 1 -4.96 -12.50 -17.15
N VAL A 2 -4.12 -12.59 -16.11
CA VAL A 2 -3.49 -11.39 -15.52
C VAL A 2 -2.25 -11.10 -16.36
N ALA A 3 -2.27 -10.02 -17.14
CA ALA A 3 -1.06 -9.55 -17.77
C ALA A 3 -0.19 -8.90 -16.68
N PHE A 4 0.78 -9.65 -16.16
CA PHE A 4 1.86 -9.06 -15.38
C PHE A 4 2.72 -8.25 -16.35
N ALA A 5 2.47 -6.94 -16.44
CA ALA A 5 3.30 -6.05 -17.21
C ALA A 5 4.66 -5.89 -16.50
N VAL A 6 5.60 -6.80 -16.77
CA VAL A 6 7.00 -6.58 -16.42
C VAL A 6 7.56 -5.59 -17.44
N SER A 7 7.52 -4.30 -17.12
CA SER A 7 8.17 -3.28 -17.93
C SER A 7 9.69 -3.48 -17.90
N LYS A 8 10.24 -4.16 -18.92
CA LYS A 8 11.67 -4.15 -19.21
C LYS A 8 11.99 -2.82 -19.90
N ARG A 9 12.73 -1.92 -19.24
CA ARG A 9 13.55 -0.95 -19.97
C ARG A 9 15.02 -1.30 -19.81
N ARG A 10 15.64 -1.67 -20.93
CA ARG A 10 17.09 -1.55 -21.15
C ARG A 10 17.33 -0.08 -21.48
N SER A 11 18.02 0.65 -20.61
CA SER A 11 18.66 1.92 -20.95
C SER A 11 19.99 1.59 -21.63
N GLY A 12 19.98 1.54 -22.96
CA GLY A 12 21.19 1.65 -23.77
C GLY A 12 21.11 3.01 -24.45
N ASP A 13 21.69 4.03 -23.82
CA ASP A 13 21.91 5.31 -24.49
C ASP A 13 23.08 5.14 -25.46
N GLU A 14 22.76 5.22 -26.75
CA GLU A 14 23.75 5.44 -27.80
C GLU A 14 24.31 6.84 -27.67
N PHE A 15 25.58 6.88 -27.31
CA PHE A 15 26.43 8.05 -27.25
C PHE A 15 26.80 8.46 -28.69
N CYS A 16 26.41 9.67 -29.10
CA CYS A 16 26.88 10.29 -30.33
C CYS A 16 27.64 11.58 -29.96
N PRO A 17 28.94 11.73 -30.31
CA PRO A 17 29.70 12.91 -29.95
C PRO A 17 29.56 13.98 -31.05
N SER A 18 29.29 15.21 -30.65
CA SER A 18 29.50 16.40 -31.48
C SER A 18 30.59 17.25 -30.84
N GLN A 19 31.65 17.47 -31.61
CA GLN A 19 32.80 18.30 -31.31
C GLN A 19 32.50 19.81 -31.40
N GLU A 20 33.18 20.54 -30.51
CA GLU A 20 33.85 21.85 -30.66
C GLU A 20 33.06 23.17 -30.82
N GLY A 21 33.40 24.12 -29.92
CA GLY A 21 33.50 25.53 -30.27
C GLY A 21 33.33 26.54 -29.12
N GLY A 22 34.46 26.99 -28.53
CA GLY A 22 34.72 28.32 -27.93
C GLY A 22 33.76 28.87 -26.85
N GLY A 23 34.16 29.19 -25.61
CA GLY A 23 35.36 29.90 -25.19
C GLY A 23 34.99 31.34 -24.79
N THR A 24 34.85 31.63 -23.49
CA THR A 24 35.40 32.82 -22.78
C THR A 24 34.92 32.87 -21.32
N GLN A 25 35.92 32.97 -20.43
CA GLN A 25 35.86 33.36 -19.02
C GLN A 25 35.78 34.92 -18.93
N PRO A 26 35.36 35.54 -17.81
CA PRO A 26 36.24 35.62 -16.63
C PRO A 26 35.56 35.62 -15.24
N ASP A 27 36.44 35.35 -14.26
CA ASP A 27 36.54 35.78 -12.86
C ASP A 27 35.35 36.29 -12.06
N GLU A 28 35.20 35.69 -10.87
CA GLU A 28 35.23 36.29 -9.52
C GLU A 28 34.99 35.12 -8.54
N GLY A 29 35.75 34.83 -7.49
CA GLY A 29 36.37 35.72 -6.53
C GLY A 29 35.72 35.48 -5.15
N VAL A 30 36.37 34.66 -4.30
CA VAL A 30 36.33 34.68 -2.83
C VAL A 30 35.02 34.23 -2.12
N ALA A 31 35.09 33.14 -1.33
CA ALA A 31 34.91 33.21 0.13
C ALA A 31 35.11 31.83 0.80
N ASP A 32 36.06 31.85 1.71
CA ASP A 32 36.41 30.85 2.70
C ASP A 32 35.34 30.77 3.80
N GLY A 33 35.22 29.62 4.46
CA GLY A 33 34.52 29.55 5.75
C GLY A 33 33.66 28.32 6.03
N SER A 34 34.12 27.57 7.04
CA SER A 34 33.31 27.04 8.16
C SER A 34 32.99 25.55 8.15
N ALA A 35 33.93 24.85 8.79
CA ALA A 35 33.79 23.67 9.64
C ALA A 35 32.39 23.44 10.24
N TRP A 36 31.88 22.22 10.10
CA TRP A 36 30.79 21.68 10.90
C TRP A 36 31.36 21.02 12.15
N ALA A 37 31.13 21.66 13.29
CA ALA A 37 31.45 21.17 14.62
C ALA A 37 30.37 20.21 15.13
N GLU A 38 30.84 19.26 15.93
CA GLU A 38 30.08 18.34 16.76
C GLU A 38 29.23 19.08 17.81
N ALA A 39 28.06 18.53 18.11
CA ALA A 39 27.40 18.75 19.40
C ALA A 39 26.59 17.50 19.78
N GLY A 40 27.15 16.73 20.72
CA GLY A 40 26.42 15.75 21.49
C GLY A 40 25.47 16.42 22.49
N GLY A 41 24.36 15.74 22.78
CA GLY A 41 23.41 16.14 23.81
C GLY A 41 22.66 14.92 24.30
N GLY A 42 22.97 14.49 25.52
CA GLY A 42 22.53 13.25 26.14
C GLY A 42 21.05 13.22 26.52
N PHE A 43 20.44 12.04 26.40
CA PHE A 43 19.12 11.75 26.94
C PHE A 43 19.23 11.10 28.32
N ALA A 44 18.81 11.84 29.34
CA ALA A 44 18.55 11.31 30.68
C ALA A 44 17.21 10.56 30.70
N THR A 45 17.23 9.39 31.32
CA THR A 45 16.08 8.51 31.58
C THR A 45 15.50 8.86 32.95
N PRO A 46 14.18 8.73 33.15
CA PRO A 46 13.69 8.28 34.46
C PRO A 46 12.93 6.96 34.34
N CYS A 47 13.41 6.00 35.12
CA CYS A 47 12.70 4.79 35.48
C CYS A 47 11.43 5.13 36.28
N LEU A 48 10.29 4.55 35.90
CA LEU A 48 9.20 4.31 36.83
C LEU A 48 8.71 2.87 36.69
N LEU A 49 8.98 2.12 37.76
CA LEU A 49 8.41 0.83 38.12
C LEU A 49 6.90 0.98 38.36
N GLY A 50 6.09 -0.01 37.95
CA GLY A 50 4.81 -0.22 38.61
C GLY A 50 3.71 -0.92 37.82
N ARG A 51 3.54 -2.20 38.17
CA ARG A 51 2.25 -2.93 38.26
C ARG A 51 1.59 -3.43 36.96
N ARG A 52 1.76 -4.74 36.77
CA ARG A 52 0.82 -5.64 36.08
C ARG A 52 -0.58 -5.52 36.70
N ARG A 53 -1.60 -5.40 35.85
CA ARG A 53 -3.00 -5.74 36.17
C ARG A 53 -3.56 -6.66 35.07
N PRO A 54 -4.56 -7.50 35.39
CA PRO A 54 -4.95 -8.62 34.56
C PRO A 54 -5.83 -8.18 33.37
N LEU A 55 -5.74 -8.96 32.29
CA LEU A 55 -6.62 -8.90 31.12
C LEU A 55 -8.09 -8.90 31.53
N ALA A 56 -8.84 -7.92 31.01
CA ALA A 56 -10.29 -7.97 30.93
C ALA A 56 -10.69 -8.36 29.51
N ASP A 57 -11.61 -9.32 29.42
CA ASP A 57 -12.25 -9.79 28.18
C ASP A 57 -12.97 -8.64 27.46
N HIS A 58 -12.41 -8.14 26.36
CA HIS A 58 -13.15 -7.28 25.45
C HIS A 58 -13.98 -8.12 24.48
N LYS A 59 -15.18 -8.48 24.94
CA LYS A 59 -16.31 -8.79 24.08
C LYS A 59 -16.67 -7.53 23.26
N LEU A 60 -16.76 -7.68 21.94
CA LEU A 60 -17.49 -6.78 21.06
C LEU A 60 -18.92 -6.61 21.60
N GLN A 61 -19.19 -5.50 22.28
CA GLN A 61 -20.53 -5.13 22.73
C GLN A 61 -21.19 -4.21 21.71
N THR A 62 -22.32 -4.69 21.21
CA THR A 62 -23.38 -3.97 20.52
C THR A 62 -23.95 -2.85 21.41
N GLY A 63 -24.18 -1.69 20.81
CA GLY A 63 -24.50 -0.44 21.49
C GLY A 63 -25.82 -0.41 22.27
N GLY A 64 -25.84 0.46 23.29
CA GLY A 64 -27.04 0.97 23.95
C GLY A 64 -27.40 2.39 23.46
N PRO A 65 -28.62 2.88 23.75
CA PRO A 65 -29.20 4.03 23.05
C PRO A 65 -28.77 5.35 23.69
N GLY A 66 -27.74 5.98 23.12
CA GLY A 66 -27.40 7.38 23.37
C GLY A 66 -27.90 8.26 22.24
N HIS A 67 -28.82 9.18 22.54
CA HIS A 67 -29.26 10.24 21.64
C HIS A 67 -28.12 11.24 21.38
N GLY A 68 -27.35 10.97 20.34
CA GLY A 68 -26.60 11.94 19.56
C GLY A 68 -26.70 11.47 18.11
N ARG A 69 -27.10 12.33 17.17
CA ARG A 69 -27.08 11.98 15.74
C ARG A 69 -25.61 11.79 15.33
N VAL A 70 -25.10 10.58 15.54
CA VAL A 70 -23.92 10.06 14.87
C VAL A 70 -24.32 9.97 13.41
N GLY A 71 -23.82 10.90 12.58
CA GLY A 71 -24.02 10.82 11.14
C GLY A 71 -23.58 9.44 10.69
N SER A 72 -24.51 8.60 10.23
CA SER A 72 -24.15 7.35 9.59
C SER A 72 -23.36 7.73 8.35
N HIS A 73 -22.04 7.57 8.41
CA HIS A 73 -21.18 7.74 7.26
C HIS A 73 -21.69 6.78 6.19
N VAL A 74 -22.29 7.34 5.13
CA VAL A 74 -22.79 6.55 4.02
C VAL A 74 -21.56 6.03 3.27
N ARG A 75 -21.58 4.74 2.96
CA ARG A 75 -20.47 4.06 2.29
C ARG A 75 -20.99 3.32 1.09
N PHE A 76 -20.15 3.26 0.07
CA PHE A 76 -20.48 2.77 -1.24
C PHE A 76 -19.60 1.57 -1.59
N SER A 77 -20.22 0.58 -2.19
CA SER A 77 -19.57 -0.52 -2.90
C SER A 77 -18.89 -0.02 -4.17
N LEU A 78 -18.07 -0.87 -4.78
CA LEU A 78 -17.40 -0.55 -6.04
C LEU A 78 -18.40 -0.29 -7.19
N ARG A 79 -19.55 -0.98 -7.16
CA ARG A 79 -20.61 -0.89 -8.18
C ARG A 79 -21.19 0.51 -8.32
N GLU A 80 -21.31 1.21 -7.21
CA GLU A 80 -21.88 2.56 -7.17
C GLU A 80 -20.95 3.61 -7.80
N PHE A 81 -19.68 3.27 -8.01
CA PHE A 81 -18.71 4.11 -8.73
C PHE A 81 -18.52 3.71 -10.21
N SER A 82 -19.44 2.92 -10.79
CA SER A 82 -19.32 2.42 -12.17
C SER A 82 -19.05 3.50 -13.22
N GLU A 83 -19.73 4.66 -13.12
CA GLU A 83 -19.53 5.79 -14.02
C GLU A 83 -18.13 6.41 -13.91
N VAL A 84 -17.54 6.41 -12.71
CA VAL A 84 -16.19 6.94 -12.48
C VAL A 84 -15.14 6.09 -13.21
N PHE A 85 -15.37 4.79 -13.36
CA PHE A 85 -14.47 3.90 -14.11
C PHE A 85 -14.49 4.12 -15.63
N LYS A 86 -15.40 4.95 -16.17
CA LYS A 86 -15.39 5.36 -17.58
C LYS A 86 -14.39 6.48 -17.85
N LEU A 87 -13.95 7.21 -16.82
CA LEU A 87 -12.99 8.30 -16.96
C LEU A 87 -11.66 7.81 -17.54
N ARG A 88 -11.06 8.64 -18.41
CA ARG A 88 -9.75 8.38 -19.00
C ARG A 88 -8.83 9.57 -18.81
N ASN A 89 -7.53 9.29 -18.68
CA ASN A 89 -6.52 10.34 -18.68
C ASN A 89 -6.33 10.93 -20.09
N ALA A 90 -5.47 11.94 -20.21
CA ALA A 90 -5.20 12.60 -21.49
C ALA A 90 -4.66 11.64 -22.57
N ALA A 91 -4.06 10.52 -22.18
CA ALA A 91 -3.57 9.48 -23.09
C ALA A 91 -4.63 8.39 -23.39
N GLY A 92 -5.89 8.59 -22.99
CA GLY A 92 -6.97 7.63 -23.21
C GLY A 92 -6.91 6.38 -22.32
N ARG A 93 -6.06 6.36 -21.28
CA ARG A 93 -5.90 5.21 -20.37
C ARG A 93 -6.77 5.35 -19.12
N PRO A 94 -7.25 4.25 -18.50
CA PRO A 94 -7.88 4.31 -17.19
C PRO A 94 -6.94 4.88 -16.13
N TYR A 95 -7.51 5.59 -15.15
CA TYR A 95 -6.78 6.03 -13.98
C TYR A 95 -6.43 4.86 -13.05
N LEU A 96 -5.28 4.94 -12.39
CA LEU A 96 -4.86 3.92 -11.42
C LEU A 96 -5.64 4.07 -10.13
N LEU A 97 -6.58 3.14 -9.88
CA LEU A 97 -7.38 3.01 -8.67
C LEU A 97 -6.47 2.63 -7.49
N ILE A 98 -6.58 3.40 -6.42
CA ILE A 98 -5.85 3.21 -5.16
C ILE A 98 -6.83 3.23 -3.96
N GLY A 99 -6.31 3.30 -2.74
CA GLY A 99 -7.13 3.64 -1.57
C GLY A 99 -8.14 2.56 -1.19
N GLY A 100 -9.27 2.96 -0.59
CA GLY A 100 -10.28 2.04 -0.06
C GLY A 100 -10.97 1.22 -1.15
N GLN A 101 -11.37 1.86 -2.25
CA GLN A 101 -12.05 1.15 -3.35
C GLN A 101 -11.14 0.17 -4.09
N ALA A 102 -9.82 0.44 -4.18
CA ALA A 102 -8.88 -0.57 -4.69
C ALA A 102 -8.85 -1.83 -3.81
N VAL A 103 -8.91 -1.67 -2.48
CA VAL A 103 -8.99 -2.79 -1.54
C VAL A 103 -10.29 -3.56 -1.74
N ASN A 104 -11.41 -2.86 -1.86
CA ASN A 104 -12.72 -3.48 -2.13
C ASN A 104 -12.71 -4.29 -3.42
N TYR A 105 -12.15 -3.73 -4.51
CA TYR A 105 -11.98 -4.48 -5.77
C TYR A 105 -11.19 -5.78 -5.58
N ARG A 106 -10.06 -5.73 -4.86
CA ARG A 106 -9.24 -6.93 -4.61
C ARG A 106 -10.00 -7.95 -3.79
N ALA A 107 -10.74 -7.50 -2.79
CA ALA A 107 -11.57 -8.37 -1.96
C ALA A 107 -12.68 -9.04 -2.78
N GLU A 108 -13.44 -8.29 -3.58
CA GLU A 108 -14.46 -8.83 -4.48
C GLU A 108 -13.87 -9.86 -5.47
N ARG A 109 -12.70 -9.56 -6.05
CA ARG A 109 -12.00 -10.45 -6.99
C ARG A 109 -11.66 -11.80 -6.35
N TYR A 110 -11.20 -11.80 -5.10
CA TYR A 110 -10.73 -12.99 -4.41
C TYR A 110 -11.77 -13.64 -3.50
N LEU A 111 -12.96 -13.03 -3.34
CA LEU A 111 -14.01 -13.50 -2.43
C LEU A 111 -14.35 -14.99 -2.64
N LYS A 112 -14.51 -15.42 -3.89
CA LYS A 112 -14.83 -16.83 -4.23
C LYS A 112 -13.68 -17.81 -3.98
N ARG A 113 -12.46 -17.32 -3.76
CA ARG A 113 -11.24 -18.14 -3.64
C ARG A 113 -10.71 -18.23 -2.22
N ASP A 114 -11.11 -17.29 -1.36
CA ASP A 114 -10.66 -17.22 0.01
C ASP A 114 -11.85 -16.95 0.95
N PRO A 115 -12.44 -17.99 1.56
CA PRO A 115 -13.62 -17.84 2.42
C PRO A 115 -13.43 -16.90 3.61
N ALA A 116 -12.18 -16.61 4.01
CA ALA A 116 -11.93 -15.63 5.08
C ALA A 116 -12.43 -14.22 4.71
N LEU A 117 -12.58 -13.92 3.42
CA LEU A 117 -13.15 -12.65 2.94
C LEU A 117 -14.67 -12.56 3.16
N GLU A 118 -15.40 -13.67 3.25
CA GLU A 118 -16.85 -13.67 3.48
C GLU A 118 -17.19 -13.07 4.86
N LEU A 119 -16.31 -13.24 5.84
CA LEU A 119 -16.46 -12.67 7.19
C LEU A 119 -16.20 -11.16 7.25
N LEU A 120 -15.71 -10.57 6.16
CA LEU A 120 -15.28 -9.17 6.09
C LEU A 120 -16.20 -8.30 5.23
N VAL A 121 -17.29 -8.87 4.70
CA VAL A 121 -18.32 -8.12 3.97
C VAL A 121 -19.15 -7.25 4.94
N PRO A 122 -19.68 -6.09 4.49
CA PRO A 122 -19.59 -5.54 3.14
C PRO A 122 -18.29 -4.74 2.88
N PHE A 123 -17.77 -4.84 1.65
CA PHE A 123 -16.63 -4.08 1.17
C PHE A 123 -17.08 -2.71 0.65
N VAL A 124 -16.95 -1.67 1.48
CA VAL A 124 -17.45 -0.32 1.16
C VAL A 124 -16.51 0.79 1.62
N SER A 125 -16.38 1.85 0.83
CA SER A 125 -15.61 3.08 1.13
C SER A 125 -16.48 4.32 0.90
N GLU A 126 -16.10 5.46 1.48
CA GLU A 126 -16.85 6.73 1.40
C GLU A 126 -16.59 7.47 0.07
N ASP A 127 -15.37 7.32 -0.44
CA ASP A 127 -14.80 7.99 -1.61
C ASP A 127 -14.16 6.99 -2.58
N ILE A 128 -13.68 7.50 -3.70
CA ILE A 128 -12.84 6.77 -4.66
C ILE A 128 -11.55 7.54 -4.93
N ASP A 129 -10.43 6.84 -4.81
CA ASP A 129 -9.10 7.43 -4.93
C ASP A 129 -8.38 6.98 -6.21
N PHE A 130 -7.74 7.94 -6.89
CA PHE A 130 -6.83 7.65 -8.00
C PHE A 130 -5.44 8.24 -7.77
N LYS A 131 -4.42 7.56 -8.29
CA LYS A 131 -3.08 8.14 -8.42
C LYS A 131 -3.09 9.20 -9.53
N GLY A 132 -2.57 10.39 -9.26
CA GLY A 132 -2.47 11.45 -10.27
C GLY A 132 -1.90 12.77 -9.74
N GLY A 133 -1.90 13.79 -10.59
CA GLY A 133 -1.49 15.16 -10.29
C GLY A 133 -2.63 16.17 -10.42
N SER A 134 -2.32 17.46 -10.24
CA SER A 134 -3.33 18.52 -10.36
C SER A 134 -3.86 18.70 -11.78
N ASP A 135 -3.11 18.28 -12.81
CA ASP A 135 -3.60 18.22 -14.19
C ASP A 135 -4.68 17.15 -14.36
N ASP A 136 -4.53 16.00 -13.73
CA ASP A 136 -5.54 14.95 -13.73
C ASP A 136 -6.83 15.40 -13.03
N VAL A 137 -6.71 16.15 -11.93
CA VAL A 137 -7.87 16.77 -11.26
C VAL A 137 -8.64 17.65 -12.23
N ARG A 138 -7.95 18.56 -12.95
CA ARG A 138 -8.56 19.42 -13.97
C ARG A 138 -9.17 18.62 -15.11
N TRP A 139 -8.50 17.55 -15.53
CA TRP A 139 -8.94 16.71 -16.64
C TRP A 139 -10.22 15.94 -16.30
N ILE A 140 -10.29 15.34 -15.11
CA ILE A 140 -11.48 14.64 -14.62
C ILE A 140 -12.64 15.61 -14.41
N ALA A 141 -12.38 16.77 -13.79
CA ALA A 141 -13.38 17.83 -13.59
C ALA A 141 -14.04 18.25 -14.91
N ARG A 142 -13.26 18.43 -15.98
CA ARG A 142 -13.80 18.74 -17.32
C ARG A 142 -14.65 17.62 -17.90
N GLN A 143 -14.24 16.36 -17.76
CA GLN A 143 -15.04 15.21 -18.23
C GLN A 143 -16.40 15.12 -17.52
N LEU A 144 -16.45 15.52 -16.24
CA LEU A 144 -17.66 15.46 -15.42
C LEU A 144 -18.50 16.74 -15.45
N GLY A 145 -17.96 17.84 -16.01
CA GLY A 145 -18.62 19.15 -15.95
C GLY A 145 -18.72 19.73 -14.53
N THR A 146 -17.87 19.28 -13.61
CA THR A 146 -17.94 19.64 -12.18
C THR A 146 -16.71 20.45 -11.77
N PRO A 147 -16.84 21.55 -11.01
CA PRO A 147 -15.69 22.31 -10.54
C PRO A 147 -14.84 21.49 -9.54
N PRO A 148 -13.51 21.47 -9.70
CA PRO A 148 -12.62 20.79 -8.77
C PRO A 148 -12.36 21.60 -7.49
N VAL A 149 -11.95 20.91 -6.43
CA VAL A 149 -11.45 21.50 -5.18
C VAL A 149 -9.97 21.18 -5.05
N PHE A 150 -9.15 22.20 -4.79
CA PHE A 150 -7.71 22.05 -4.57
C PHE A 150 -7.36 22.36 -3.12
N PRO A 151 -6.38 21.64 -2.52
CA PRO A 151 -5.85 22.04 -1.23
C PRO A 151 -5.19 23.42 -1.32
N PRO A 152 -5.12 24.17 -0.21
CA PRO A 152 -4.39 25.43 -0.16
C PRO A 152 -2.93 25.26 -0.63
N LYS A 153 -2.37 26.25 -1.33
CA LYS A 153 -1.02 26.17 -1.93
C LYS A 153 0.10 25.80 -0.94
N VAL A 154 -0.06 26.18 0.33
CA VAL A 154 0.91 25.96 1.40
C VAL A 154 0.70 24.63 2.15
N ALA A 155 -0.37 23.89 1.86
CA ALA A 155 -0.64 22.64 2.53
C ALA A 155 0.28 21.53 1.99
N MET A 156 1.19 21.03 2.84
CA MET A 156 1.99 19.84 2.54
C MET A 156 1.13 18.57 2.62
N THR A 157 0.34 18.32 1.58
CA THR A 157 -0.55 17.15 1.51
C THR A 157 -0.26 16.25 0.30
N ALA A 158 -0.49 14.95 0.49
CA ALA A 158 -0.48 13.97 -0.59
C ALA A 158 -1.62 14.19 -1.59
N LEU A 159 -2.72 14.84 -1.19
CA LEU A 159 -3.88 15.11 -2.03
C LEU A 159 -3.56 16.15 -3.12
N ALA A 160 -3.72 15.78 -4.38
CA ALA A 160 -3.59 16.68 -5.53
C ALA A 160 -4.78 17.64 -5.64
N GLY A 161 -5.96 17.12 -5.33
CA GLY A 161 -7.26 17.79 -5.38
C GLY A 161 -8.36 16.73 -5.36
N ALA A 162 -9.61 17.18 -5.25
CA ALA A 162 -10.79 16.35 -5.26
C ALA A 162 -11.82 16.90 -6.23
N ILE A 163 -12.67 16.03 -6.77
CA ILE A 163 -13.82 16.39 -7.58
C ILE A 163 -15.07 15.93 -6.81
N PRO A 164 -15.95 16.85 -6.39
CA PRO A 164 -17.22 16.48 -5.78
C PRO A 164 -18.00 15.54 -6.69
N PHE A 165 -18.53 14.47 -6.12
CA PHE A 165 -19.30 13.46 -6.85
C PHE A 165 -20.59 13.14 -6.09
N ARG A 166 -21.59 12.61 -6.79
CA ARG A 166 -22.85 12.19 -6.18
C ARG A 166 -23.24 10.80 -6.67
N ILE A 167 -23.66 9.96 -5.73
CA ILE A 167 -24.24 8.64 -5.99
C ILE A 167 -25.69 8.76 -5.56
N GLY A 168 -26.60 8.88 -6.53
CA GLY A 168 -27.96 9.35 -6.28
C GLY A 168 -27.95 10.71 -5.57
N ASP A 169 -28.59 10.79 -4.41
CA ASP A 169 -28.65 12.01 -3.61
C ASP A 169 -27.52 12.19 -2.59
N ILE A 170 -26.60 11.24 -2.54
CA ILE A 170 -25.59 11.16 -1.49
C ILE A 170 -24.27 11.72 -2.02
N ARG A 171 -23.65 12.60 -1.23
CA ARG A 171 -22.35 13.20 -1.57
C ARG A 171 -21.23 12.16 -1.40
N SER A 172 -20.31 12.17 -2.34
CA SER A 172 -19.04 11.45 -2.32
C SER A 172 -17.97 12.32 -2.99
N ASN A 173 -16.74 11.82 -3.11
CA ASN A 173 -15.64 12.51 -3.78
C ASN A 173 -14.84 11.55 -4.64
N ILE A 174 -14.29 12.09 -5.72
CA ILE A 174 -13.18 11.49 -6.45
C ILE A 174 -11.91 12.21 -6.01
N GLU A 175 -11.03 11.52 -5.29
CA GLU A 175 -9.78 12.08 -4.79
C GLU A 175 -8.61 11.69 -5.68
N ILE A 176 -7.75 12.67 -6.00
CA ILE A 176 -6.54 12.44 -6.78
C ILE A 176 -5.34 12.62 -5.88
N VAL A 177 -4.50 11.60 -5.77
CA VAL A 177 -3.40 11.54 -4.81
C VAL A 177 -2.05 11.56 -5.53
N ARG A 178 -1.17 12.48 -5.14
CA ARG A 178 0.17 12.68 -5.71
C ARG A 178 1.13 11.56 -5.33
N ARG A 179 1.10 11.13 -4.07
CA ARG A 179 2.00 10.11 -3.51
C ARG A 179 1.23 9.19 -2.59
N VAL A 180 1.46 7.89 -2.73
CA VAL A 180 0.79 6.88 -1.93
C VAL A 180 1.70 6.56 -0.74
N PRO A 181 1.28 6.85 0.51
CA PRO A 181 2.11 6.58 1.69
C PRO A 181 2.56 5.12 1.73
N GLY A 182 3.77 4.84 2.21
CA GLY A 182 4.28 3.47 2.38
C GLY A 182 4.72 2.76 1.10
N VAL A 183 4.43 3.31 -0.09
CA VAL A 183 4.80 2.71 -1.37
C VAL A 183 6.11 3.33 -1.87
N VAL A 184 7.09 2.48 -2.15
CA VAL A 184 8.39 2.87 -2.73
C VAL A 184 8.31 2.82 -4.25
N GLY A 185 8.87 3.82 -4.92
CA GLY A 185 8.88 3.90 -6.39
C GLY A 185 7.56 4.38 -6.98
N ASN A 186 7.33 4.07 -8.25
CA ASN A 186 6.14 4.49 -8.98
C ASN A 186 5.08 3.37 -9.00
N PRO A 187 3.93 3.53 -8.32
CA PRO A 187 2.89 2.49 -8.27
C PRO A 187 2.25 2.19 -9.64
N GLU A 188 2.47 3.04 -10.64
CA GLU A 188 2.05 2.78 -12.02
C GLU A 188 2.78 1.59 -12.65
N GLU A 189 3.99 1.27 -12.20
CA GLU A 189 4.82 0.18 -12.74
C GLU A 189 4.31 -1.21 -12.33
N THR A 190 3.65 -1.31 -11.18
CA THR A 190 3.05 -2.55 -10.67
C THR A 190 1.53 -2.57 -10.79
N ALA A 191 0.96 -1.55 -11.46
CA ALA A 191 -0.48 -1.48 -11.72
C ALA A 191 -0.95 -2.70 -12.50
N VAL A 192 -2.05 -3.30 -12.05
CA VAL A 192 -2.69 -4.42 -12.74
C VAL A 192 -3.84 -3.88 -13.58
N GLU A 193 -3.79 -4.12 -14.89
CA GLU A 193 -4.95 -3.94 -15.77
C GLU A 193 -5.89 -5.12 -15.61
N ALA A 194 -7.19 -4.83 -15.45
CA ALA A 194 -8.21 -5.83 -15.28
C ALA A 194 -9.52 -5.43 -15.96
N GLU A 195 -10.29 -6.43 -16.36
CA GLU A 195 -11.68 -6.26 -16.77
C GLU A 195 -12.57 -6.32 -15.52
N TRP A 196 -13.52 -5.40 -15.44
CA TRP A 196 -14.55 -5.33 -14.41
C TRP A 196 -15.83 -4.75 -15.00
N ASN A 197 -16.91 -5.52 -15.01
CA ASN A 197 -18.23 -5.13 -15.52
C ASN A 197 -18.21 -4.53 -16.94
N GLY A 198 -17.45 -5.15 -17.85
CA GLY A 198 -17.25 -4.71 -19.24
C GLY A 198 -16.27 -3.54 -19.38
N LEU A 199 -15.68 -3.04 -18.30
CA LEU A 199 -14.74 -1.93 -18.32
C LEU A 199 -13.32 -2.40 -18.05
N THR A 200 -12.36 -1.83 -18.79
CA THR A 200 -10.94 -1.94 -18.42
C THR A 200 -10.64 -0.93 -17.32
N ILE A 201 -10.15 -1.43 -16.19
CA ILE A 201 -9.69 -0.64 -15.05
C ILE A 201 -8.22 -0.90 -14.76
N ARG A 202 -7.56 0.04 -14.08
CA ARG A 202 -6.19 -0.10 -13.58
C ARG A 202 -6.23 -0.05 -12.06
N VAL A 203 -5.68 -1.05 -11.39
CA VAL A 203 -5.76 -1.14 -9.92
C VAL A 203 -4.38 -1.43 -9.36
N MET A 204 -4.02 -0.73 -8.28
CA MET A 204 -2.79 -0.97 -7.56
C MET A 204 -2.70 -2.42 -7.07
N ASP A 205 -1.50 -3.00 -7.08
CA ASP A 205 -1.28 -4.36 -6.62
C ASP A 205 -1.54 -4.50 -5.10
N PRO A 206 -1.97 -5.68 -4.61
CA PRO A 206 -2.31 -5.86 -3.20
C PRO A 206 -1.16 -5.65 -2.23
N ILE A 207 0.10 -5.85 -2.65
CA ILE A 207 1.27 -5.70 -1.78
C ILE A 207 1.52 -4.21 -1.53
N SER A 208 1.47 -3.39 -2.58
CA SER A 208 1.55 -1.92 -2.46
C SER A 208 0.38 -1.34 -1.67
N LEU A 209 -0.84 -1.86 -1.87
CA LEU A 209 -1.99 -1.47 -1.04
C LEU A 209 -1.75 -1.81 0.44
N LEU A 210 -1.21 -3.00 0.75
CA LEU A 210 -0.91 -3.40 2.13
C LEU A 210 0.14 -2.48 2.76
N ALA A 211 1.22 -2.19 2.04
CA ALA A 211 2.25 -1.25 2.49
C ALA A 211 1.64 0.12 2.81
N SER A 212 0.74 0.60 1.95
CA SER A 212 0.08 1.88 2.15
C SER A 212 -0.84 1.91 3.36
N LYS A 213 -1.66 0.89 3.54
CA LYS A 213 -2.59 0.81 4.68
C LYS A 213 -1.85 0.65 6.01
N LEU A 214 -0.76 -0.12 6.05
CA LEU A 214 0.09 -0.21 7.24
C LEU A 214 0.72 1.13 7.61
N GLU A 215 1.21 1.89 6.63
CA GLU A 215 1.78 3.22 6.87
C GLU A 215 0.73 4.23 7.37
N LEU A 216 -0.48 4.21 6.79
CA LEU A 216 -1.58 5.07 7.20
C LEU A 216 -2.06 4.76 8.62
N VAL A 217 -2.23 3.48 8.97
CA VAL A 217 -2.60 3.08 10.34
C VAL A 217 -1.55 3.54 11.35
N ALA A 218 -0.27 3.52 10.98
CA ALA A 218 0.80 3.92 11.89
C ALA A 218 0.93 5.43 12.09
N LYS A 219 0.47 6.26 11.14
CA LYS A 219 0.77 7.69 11.11
C LYS A 219 -0.44 8.61 11.18
N VAL A 220 -1.64 8.10 10.93
CA VAL A 220 -2.87 8.90 10.83
C VAL A 220 -3.90 8.40 11.83
N SER A 221 -4.63 9.32 12.47
CA SER A 221 -5.75 8.97 13.38
C SER A 221 -6.77 8.07 12.67
N GLN A 222 -7.22 7.02 13.35
CA GLN A 222 -8.12 6.02 12.79
C GLN A 222 -9.60 6.22 13.16
N GLU A 223 -9.94 7.27 13.92
CA GLU A 223 -11.29 7.50 14.47
C GLU A 223 -12.41 7.45 13.43
N ASN A 224 -12.17 8.01 12.24
CA ASN A 224 -13.12 8.03 11.11
C ASN A 224 -12.55 7.33 9.86
N ARG A 225 -11.65 6.36 10.05
CA ARG A 225 -10.98 5.66 8.95
C ARG A 225 -11.16 4.15 9.06
N ARG A 226 -11.04 3.47 7.92
CA ARG A 226 -11.13 2.00 7.83
C ARG A 226 -9.80 1.35 7.50
N ASP A 227 -8.68 2.05 7.62
CA ASP A 227 -7.39 1.51 7.17
C ASP A 227 -7.00 0.25 7.94
N ALA A 228 -7.29 0.16 9.24
CA ALA A 228 -7.09 -1.06 10.02
C ALA A 228 -7.88 -2.26 9.45
N LEU A 229 -9.16 -2.09 9.15
CA LEU A 229 -9.95 -3.14 8.50
C LEU A 229 -9.42 -3.47 7.11
N HIS A 230 -9.00 -2.48 6.33
CA HIS A 230 -8.40 -2.70 5.01
C HIS A 230 -7.10 -3.52 5.10
N VAL A 231 -6.28 -3.36 6.14
CA VAL A 231 -5.12 -4.24 6.37
C VAL A 231 -5.56 -5.70 6.59
N VAL A 232 -6.62 -5.92 7.38
CA VAL A 232 -7.18 -7.26 7.62
C VAL A 232 -7.70 -7.88 6.31
N ILE A 233 -8.43 -7.10 5.49
CA ILE A 233 -8.91 -7.53 4.17
C ILE A 233 -7.76 -7.83 3.20
N LEU A 234 -6.70 -7.02 3.23
CA LEU A 234 -5.58 -7.16 2.31
C LEU A 234 -4.74 -8.41 2.57
N ARG A 235 -4.74 -8.97 3.78
CA ARG A 235 -4.02 -10.21 4.07
C ARG A 235 -4.44 -11.38 3.15
N PRO A 236 -5.72 -11.83 3.11
CA PRO A 236 -6.13 -12.88 2.17
C PRO A 236 -5.98 -12.43 0.71
N CYS A 237 -6.16 -11.15 0.39
CA CYS A 237 -5.95 -10.65 -0.97
C CYS A 237 -4.49 -10.80 -1.45
N VAL A 238 -3.51 -10.49 -0.59
CA VAL A 238 -2.08 -10.67 -0.87
C VAL A 238 -1.75 -12.15 -1.04
N ARG A 239 -2.32 -13.02 -0.18
CA ARG A 239 -2.16 -14.47 -0.29
C ARG A 239 -2.62 -15.01 -1.66
N GLU A 240 -3.83 -14.69 -2.07
CA GLU A 240 -4.37 -15.15 -3.36
C GLU A 240 -3.66 -14.53 -4.55
N PHE A 241 -3.22 -13.27 -4.44
CA PHE A 241 -2.36 -12.64 -5.45
C PHE A 241 -1.02 -13.37 -5.61
N LEU A 242 -0.33 -13.70 -4.51
CA LEU A 242 0.93 -14.45 -4.57
C LEU A 242 0.73 -15.87 -5.13
N LYS A 243 -0.44 -16.47 -4.93
CA LYS A 243 -0.81 -17.78 -5.49
C LYS A 243 -1.05 -17.70 -6.99
N GLU A 244 -1.79 -16.70 -7.48
CA GLU A 244 -1.92 -16.43 -8.92
C GLU A 244 -0.54 -16.18 -9.54
N PHE A 245 0.30 -15.36 -8.89
CA PHE A 245 1.62 -15.03 -9.40
C PHE A 245 2.55 -16.26 -9.44
N LEU A 246 2.43 -17.17 -8.47
CA LEU A 246 3.17 -18.43 -8.47
C LEU A 246 2.74 -19.33 -9.63
N ALA A 247 1.44 -19.40 -9.92
CA ALA A 247 0.94 -20.20 -11.04
C ALA A 247 1.53 -19.72 -12.39
N GLU A 248 1.70 -18.41 -12.59
CA GLU A 248 2.38 -17.87 -13.78
C GLU A 248 3.87 -18.23 -13.85
N VAL A 249 4.53 -18.38 -12.70
CA VAL A 249 5.91 -18.90 -12.64
C VAL A 249 5.96 -20.36 -13.04
N GLU A 250 5.02 -21.17 -12.56
CA GLU A 250 4.93 -22.59 -12.92
C GLU A 250 4.60 -22.81 -14.40
N ALA A 251 3.80 -21.93 -14.97
CA ALA A 251 3.51 -21.90 -16.41
C ALA A 251 4.69 -21.39 -17.26
N GLY A 252 5.77 -20.86 -16.64
CA GLY A 252 6.92 -20.32 -17.35
C GLY A 252 6.71 -18.91 -17.92
N ASN A 253 5.57 -18.28 -17.67
CA ASN A 253 5.24 -16.94 -18.15
C ASN A 253 6.01 -15.83 -17.42
N VAL A 254 6.41 -16.11 -16.17
CA VAL A 254 7.14 -15.16 -15.33
C VAL A 254 8.37 -15.84 -14.72
N PRO A 255 9.54 -15.18 -14.70
CA PRO A 255 10.69 -15.65 -13.93
C PRO A 255 10.38 -15.78 -12.42
N ALA A 256 10.73 -16.92 -11.83
CA ALA A 256 10.57 -17.15 -10.37
C ALA A 256 11.26 -16.09 -9.49
N ALA A 257 12.28 -15.41 -9.99
CA ALA A 257 12.95 -14.33 -9.27
C ALA A 257 12.00 -13.17 -8.95
N HIS A 258 11.04 -12.85 -9.83
CA HIS A 258 10.07 -11.77 -9.58
C HIS A 258 9.08 -12.15 -8.48
N TRP A 259 8.59 -13.39 -8.50
CA TRP A 259 7.74 -13.91 -7.44
C TRP A 259 8.47 -13.93 -6.09
N LEU A 260 9.73 -14.38 -6.05
CA LEU A 260 10.56 -14.33 -4.84
C LEU A 260 10.78 -12.90 -4.36
N GLY A 261 10.95 -11.94 -5.28
CA GLY A 261 11.02 -10.52 -4.94
C GLY A 261 9.74 -10.03 -4.24
N ALA A 262 8.57 -10.39 -4.77
CA ALA A 262 7.28 -10.05 -4.17
C ALA A 262 7.10 -10.69 -2.78
N VAL A 263 7.43 -11.98 -2.63
CA VAL A 263 7.36 -12.68 -1.34
C VAL A 263 8.29 -12.03 -0.31
N ASN A 264 9.55 -11.74 -0.70
CA ASN A 264 10.50 -11.07 0.19
C ASN A 264 10.02 -9.68 0.59
N HIS A 265 9.37 -8.95 -0.32
CA HIS A 265 8.78 -7.66 0.01
C HIS A 265 7.67 -7.81 1.05
N VAL A 266 6.75 -8.75 0.87
CA VAL A 266 5.70 -9.06 1.87
C VAL A 266 6.30 -9.41 3.23
N LEU A 267 7.31 -10.28 3.26
CA LEU A 267 7.99 -10.66 4.49
C LEU A 267 8.66 -9.47 5.19
N LYS A 268 9.30 -8.58 4.43
CA LYS A 268 9.87 -7.34 5.00
C LYS A 268 8.78 -6.43 5.57
N LEU A 269 7.65 -6.29 4.89
CA LEU A 269 6.52 -5.46 5.35
C LEU A 269 5.94 -5.98 6.68
N THR A 270 5.72 -7.29 6.78
CA THR A 270 5.01 -7.90 7.92
C THR A 270 5.89 -8.17 9.14
N THR A 271 7.22 -8.11 9.01
CA THR A 271 8.16 -8.34 10.13
C THR A 271 8.58 -7.06 10.87
N THR A 272 8.20 -5.89 10.37
CA THR A 272 8.50 -4.62 11.04
C THR A 272 7.85 -4.53 12.42
N ARG A 273 8.45 -3.77 13.35
CA ARG A 273 7.87 -3.53 14.68
C ARG A 273 6.44 -2.99 14.62
N ARG A 274 6.16 -2.12 13.65
CA ARG A 274 4.82 -1.54 13.44
C ARG A 274 3.82 -2.59 12.97
N ALA A 275 4.18 -3.41 11.98
CA ALA A 275 3.32 -4.49 11.53
C ALA A 275 3.07 -5.55 12.62
N ARG A 276 4.08 -5.86 13.45
CA ARG A 276 3.91 -6.73 14.63
C ARG A 276 2.94 -6.13 15.65
N GLY A 277 3.12 -4.87 16.02
CA GLY A 277 2.19 -4.18 16.93
C GLY A 277 0.76 -4.11 16.39
N PHE A 278 0.60 -3.90 15.08
CA PHE A 278 -0.70 -3.99 14.43
C PHE A 278 -1.30 -5.40 14.56
N ALA A 279 -0.52 -6.45 14.29
CA ALA A 279 -0.97 -7.82 14.40
C ALA A 279 -1.42 -8.19 15.81
N GLU A 280 -0.68 -7.77 16.83
CA GLU A 280 -1.05 -8.00 18.23
C GLU A 280 -2.37 -7.29 18.58
N GLY A 281 -2.52 -6.02 18.19
CA GLY A 281 -3.72 -5.24 18.48
C GLY A 281 -4.97 -5.68 17.72
N HIS A 282 -4.80 -6.28 16.53
CA HIS A 282 -5.90 -6.67 15.64
C HIS A 282 -6.02 -8.19 15.41
N GLN A 283 -5.30 -9.00 16.18
CA GLN A 283 -5.28 -10.46 16.09
C GLN A 283 -4.99 -10.98 14.66
N VAL A 284 -4.07 -10.31 13.96
CA VAL A 284 -3.70 -10.70 12.58
C VAL A 284 -2.52 -11.67 12.62
N ASP A 285 -2.74 -12.87 12.09
CA ASP A 285 -1.66 -13.84 11.88
C ASP A 285 -0.92 -13.56 10.56
N TRP A 286 0.24 -12.91 10.63
CA TRP A 286 1.07 -12.67 9.44
C TRP A 286 1.61 -13.96 8.79
N ALA A 287 1.73 -15.07 9.50
CA ALA A 287 2.26 -16.30 8.91
C ALA A 287 1.35 -16.81 7.78
N GLY A 288 0.03 -16.70 7.95
CA GLY A 288 -0.93 -17.07 6.92
C GLY A 288 -1.09 -16.08 5.76
N ILE A 289 -0.26 -15.03 5.64
CA ILE A 289 -0.25 -14.16 4.45
C ILE A 289 0.39 -14.84 3.23
N LEU A 290 1.29 -15.80 3.44
CA LEU A 290 1.90 -16.55 2.36
C LEU A 290 1.00 -17.72 1.93
N PRO A 291 0.95 -18.05 0.63
CA PRO A 291 0.15 -19.17 0.13
C PRO A 291 0.88 -20.51 0.36
N SER A 292 1.09 -20.90 1.63
CA SER A 292 1.93 -22.04 2.02
C SER A 292 1.58 -23.35 1.31
N ALA A 293 0.29 -23.64 1.11
CA ALA A 293 -0.14 -24.84 0.39
C ALA A 293 0.31 -24.84 -1.09
N ALA A 294 0.27 -23.69 -1.76
CA ALA A 294 0.75 -23.56 -3.14
C ALA A 294 2.28 -23.64 -3.19
N ILE A 295 2.98 -22.97 -2.27
CA ILE A 295 4.44 -23.04 -2.16
C ILE A 295 4.92 -24.47 -1.94
N ASN A 296 4.23 -25.24 -1.09
CA ASN A 296 4.60 -26.61 -0.79
C ASN A 296 4.46 -27.56 -1.99
N ARG A 297 3.45 -27.32 -2.85
CA ARG A 297 3.22 -28.11 -4.06
C ARG A 297 4.11 -27.69 -5.24
N CYS A 298 4.67 -26.49 -5.20
CA CYS A 298 5.44 -25.97 -6.32
C CYS A 298 6.74 -26.76 -6.56
N THR A 299 6.94 -27.18 -7.81
CA THR A 299 8.12 -27.97 -8.21
C THR A 299 9.30 -27.11 -8.66
N HIS A 300 9.07 -25.82 -8.91
CA HIS A 300 10.10 -24.91 -9.42
C HIS A 300 11.33 -24.86 -8.47
N PRO A 301 12.57 -25.13 -8.94
CA PRO A 301 13.74 -25.32 -8.08
C PRO A 301 14.00 -24.15 -7.11
N LYS A 302 13.86 -22.91 -7.59
CA LYS A 302 14.05 -21.71 -6.75
C LYS A 302 13.00 -21.57 -5.64
N VAL A 303 11.76 -21.98 -5.90
CA VAL A 303 10.66 -21.91 -4.92
C VAL A 303 10.82 -23.01 -3.87
N ARG A 304 11.21 -24.22 -4.28
CA ARG A 304 11.59 -25.30 -3.35
C ARG A 304 12.73 -24.88 -2.43
N ARG A 305 13.80 -24.30 -2.98
CA ARG A 305 14.91 -23.77 -2.17
C ARG A 305 14.45 -22.70 -1.17
N PHE A 306 13.57 -21.78 -1.60
CA PHE A 306 12.98 -20.79 -0.70
C PHE A 306 12.23 -21.46 0.45
N ARG A 307 11.32 -22.41 0.14
CA ARG A 307 10.55 -23.19 1.12
C ARG A 307 11.47 -23.89 2.13
N ASP A 308 12.46 -24.63 1.65
CA ASP A 308 13.33 -25.44 2.49
C ASP A 308 14.18 -24.57 3.44
N LEU A 309 14.61 -23.38 2.99
CA LEU A 309 15.42 -22.46 3.79
C LEU A 309 14.59 -21.58 4.74
N HIS A 310 13.43 -21.09 4.32
CA HIS A 310 12.70 -20.03 5.04
C HIS A 310 11.43 -20.53 5.73
N LEU A 311 10.83 -21.62 5.25
CA LEU A 311 9.60 -22.19 5.83
C LEU A 311 9.90 -23.48 6.61
N GLY A 312 10.87 -24.28 6.16
CA GLY A 312 11.23 -25.57 6.76
C GLY A 312 11.86 -25.49 8.16
N LYS A 313 12.45 -24.34 8.54
CA LYS A 313 13.02 -24.12 9.89
C LYS A 313 11.99 -23.55 10.89
N GLY A 314 10.75 -23.35 10.44
CA GLY A 314 9.78 -22.54 11.14
C GLY A 314 10.21 -21.07 11.14
N PHE A 315 9.25 -20.17 11.13
CA PHE A 315 9.45 -18.75 11.42
C PHE A 315 9.86 -18.50 12.89
N ARG A 316 10.67 -19.39 13.47
CA ARG A 316 11.17 -19.31 14.84
C ARG A 316 12.32 -18.30 14.88
N ASN A 317 12.01 -17.12 15.41
CA ASN A 317 12.94 -16.20 16.08
C ASN A 317 14.27 -15.93 15.36
N GLN A 318 14.26 -14.98 14.43
CA GLN A 318 15.47 -14.17 14.23
C GLN A 318 15.71 -13.16 15.39
N ASP A 319 14.77 -13.05 16.33
CA ASP A 319 14.96 -12.29 17.59
C ASP A 319 15.72 -13.08 18.68
N ALA A 320 16.11 -14.35 18.44
CA ALA A 320 16.85 -15.18 19.41
C ALA A 320 18.38 -15.20 19.21
N GLN A 321 18.93 -14.40 18.29
CA GLN A 321 20.37 -14.20 18.13
C GLN A 321 20.76 -12.74 18.38
N ALA A 322 20.34 -12.19 19.52
CA ALA A 322 21.11 -11.13 20.16
C ALA A 322 21.91 -11.79 21.29
N PRO A 323 23.25 -11.78 21.27
CA PRO A 323 24.03 -12.30 22.38
C PRO A 323 23.69 -11.51 23.66
N PRO A 324 23.68 -12.16 24.83
CA PRO A 324 23.45 -11.46 26.09
C PRO A 324 24.47 -10.33 26.21
N ARG A 325 23.99 -9.10 26.40
CA ARG A 325 24.85 -7.99 26.82
C ARG A 325 25.31 -8.34 28.23
N ASN A 326 26.55 -8.79 28.36
CA ASN A 326 27.24 -8.81 29.64
C ASN A 326 27.20 -7.39 30.19
N ARG A 327 26.40 -7.19 31.25
CA ARG A 327 26.62 -6.09 32.17
C ARG A 327 27.69 -6.58 33.12
N ASP A 328 28.92 -6.18 32.84
CA ASP A 328 29.93 -6.17 33.89
C ASP A 328 29.49 -5.16 34.95
N GLU A 329 29.48 -5.67 36.17
CA GLU A 329 29.26 -4.95 37.40
C GLU A 329 30.40 -3.95 37.62
N GLY A 330 30.04 -2.74 38.02
CA GLY A 330 30.91 -1.68 38.50
C GLY A 330 30.10 -0.74 39.37
#